data_AF-A0A4Q1CK60-F1
#
_entry.id   AF-A0A4Q1CK60-F1
#
_cell.length_a   1.000
_cell.length_b   1.000
_cell.length_c   1.000
_cell.angle_alpha   90.00
_cell.angle_beta   90.00
_cell.angle_gamma   90.00
#
_symmetry.space_group_name_H-M   'P 1'
#
loop_
_entity.id
_entity.type
_entity.pdbx_description
1 polymer ?
#
loop_
_entity_poly.entity_id
_entity_poly.type
_entity_poly.pdbx_seq_one_letter_code
_entity_poly.pdbx_strand_id
1 'polypeptide(L)'
;MKQFLTILFIISHLTSSAQKYSLVIKDSAIINFMQWLFQNDSSFKSVKQVNNKIVRFHSDNFIYTDSSVLNTDRFSQNIFRKENNLNEYFNAGDANYFAQQINQQFTDKWQLSIKRVMLLDSIKLINNRVDNVVYSYSLPLFSVDNKYTIIIEAFFCGLVCGGGEYNLYERGIDNTWKRIKSFNKWAE
;
A
#
# COMPACT_ATOMS: atom_id res chain seq x y z
N MET A 1 0.15 -46.13 33.66
CA MET A 1 -0.29 -44.73 33.88
C MET A 1 0.82 -43.69 33.59
N LYS A 2 1.69 -43.90 32.58
CA LYS A 2 2.79 -42.96 32.23
C LYS A 2 2.94 -42.67 30.72
N GLN A 3 2.07 -43.22 29.87
CA GLN A 3 2.17 -43.08 28.40
C GLN A 3 1.09 -42.19 27.77
N PHE A 4 0.16 -41.66 28.58
CA PHE A 4 -0.94 -40.81 28.07
C PHE A 4 -0.63 -39.30 28.09
N LEU A 5 0.54 -38.88 28.60
CA LEU A 5 0.88 -37.45 28.72
C LEU A 5 1.74 -36.90 27.57
N THR A 6 2.24 -37.74 26.65
CA THR A 6 3.21 -37.29 25.63
C THR A 6 2.55 -36.96 24.28
N ILE A 7 1.27 -37.29 24.08
CA ILE A 7 0.57 -37.08 22.79
C ILE A 7 -0.18 -35.72 22.74
N LEU A 8 -0.36 -35.05 23.88
CA LEU A 8 -1.06 -33.75 23.92
C LEU A 8 -0.19 -32.54 23.53
N PHE A 9 1.11 -32.74 23.26
CA PHE A 9 2.06 -31.66 22.97
C PHE A 9 2.33 -31.43 21.47
N ILE A 10 1.76 -32.25 20.59
CA ILE A 10 2.04 -32.20 19.13
C ILE A 10 0.89 -31.52 18.35
N ILE A 11 -0.29 -31.37 18.96
CA ILE A 11 -1.51 -30.85 18.30
C ILE A 11 -1.72 -29.34 18.54
N SER A 12 -0.81 -28.65 19.23
CA SER A 12 -0.66 -27.20 19.01
C SER A 12 0.05 -26.97 17.67
N HIS A 13 -0.55 -27.47 16.60
CA HIS A 13 -0.19 -27.17 15.23
C HIS A 13 -0.35 -25.67 15.05
N LEU A 14 0.78 -25.00 15.21
CA LEU A 14 1.11 -23.69 14.72
C LEU A 14 0.40 -23.48 13.40
N THR A 15 -0.72 -22.75 13.42
CA THR A 15 -1.29 -22.14 12.23
C THR A 15 -0.37 -21.00 11.83
N SER A 16 0.84 -21.35 11.37
CA SER A 16 1.72 -20.44 10.67
C SER A 16 1.02 -20.12 9.36
N SER A 17 0.17 -19.09 9.39
CA SER A 17 -0.34 -18.50 8.18
C SER A 17 0.87 -17.88 7.50
N ALA A 18 1.31 -18.50 6.41
CA ALA A 18 2.35 -17.92 5.58
C ALA A 18 1.96 -16.50 5.19
N GLN A 19 2.94 -15.57 5.20
CA GLN A 19 2.69 -14.20 4.73
C GLN A 19 2.07 -14.25 3.32
N LYS A 20 1.15 -13.34 3.02
CA LYS A 20 0.39 -13.25 1.77
C LYS A 20 0.77 -12.07 0.90
N TYR A 21 1.37 -11.02 1.45
CA TYR A 21 1.68 -9.81 0.68
C TYR A 21 3.17 -9.55 0.47
N SER A 22 3.96 -9.60 1.54
CA SER A 22 5.40 -9.25 1.52
C SER A 22 6.19 -10.17 2.44
N LEU A 23 7.44 -10.48 2.10
CA LEU A 23 8.35 -11.21 3.01
C LEU A 23 8.91 -10.30 4.11
N VAL A 24 8.82 -8.98 3.90
CA VAL A 24 9.40 -7.96 4.79
C VAL A 24 8.33 -7.37 5.71
N ILE A 25 7.16 -7.06 5.17
CA ILE A 25 6.06 -6.44 5.91
C ILE A 25 5.07 -7.51 6.36
N LYS A 26 4.79 -7.56 7.66
CA LYS A 26 3.73 -8.41 8.21
C LYS A 26 2.38 -8.09 7.58
N ASP A 27 1.67 -9.12 7.11
CA ASP A 27 0.31 -9.00 6.59
C ASP A 27 -0.63 -8.23 7.53
N SER A 28 -0.49 -8.41 8.85
CA SER A 28 -1.32 -7.71 9.82
C SER A 28 -1.13 -6.19 9.78
N ALA A 29 0.08 -5.69 9.52
CA ALA A 29 0.32 -4.26 9.37
C ALA A 29 -0.38 -3.71 8.12
N ILE A 30 -0.28 -4.43 7.00
CA ILE A 30 -0.95 -4.08 5.74
C ILE A 30 -2.47 -4.08 5.92
N ILE A 31 -3.02 -5.17 6.48
CA ILE A 31 -4.47 -5.34 6.67
C ILE A 31 -5.01 -4.27 7.61
N ASN A 32 -4.34 -4.01 8.75
CA ASN A 32 -4.80 -3.01 9.72
C ASN A 32 -4.78 -1.60 9.12
N PHE A 33 -3.73 -1.24 8.39
CA PHE A 33 -3.67 0.05 7.72
C PHE A 33 -4.77 0.20 6.66
N MET A 34 -4.95 -0.79 5.79
CA MET A 34 -5.99 -0.74 4.75
C MET A 34 -7.41 -0.72 5.35
N GLN A 35 -7.64 -1.48 6.43
CA GLN A 35 -8.91 -1.42 7.18
C GLN A 35 -9.16 -0.03 7.75
N TRP A 36 -8.16 0.56 8.41
CA TRP A 36 -8.26 1.94 8.93
C TRP A 36 -8.55 2.92 7.78
N LEU A 37 -7.85 2.80 6.65
CA LEU A 37 -7.99 3.69 5.50
C LEU A 37 -9.43 3.67 4.97
N PHE A 38 -9.99 2.48 4.75
CA PHE A 38 -11.35 2.35 4.22
C PHE A 38 -12.45 2.72 5.23
N GLN A 39 -12.18 2.62 6.53
CA GLN A 39 -13.15 3.00 7.56
C GLN A 39 -13.19 4.50 7.82
N ASN A 40 -12.06 5.20 7.69
CA ASN A 40 -11.95 6.63 7.99
C ASN A 40 -12.13 7.54 6.76
N ASP A 41 -12.20 6.97 5.57
CA ASP A 41 -12.53 7.73 4.38
C ASP A 41 -14.03 8.07 4.32
N SER A 42 -14.38 9.22 4.87
CA SER A 42 -15.75 9.73 5.00
C SER A 42 -16.42 10.06 3.67
N SER A 43 -15.67 10.06 2.57
CA SER A 43 -16.23 10.30 1.23
C SER A 43 -17.15 9.16 0.76
N PHE A 44 -17.10 7.99 1.41
CA PHE A 44 -17.88 6.82 1.02
C PHE A 44 -19.08 6.57 1.91
N LYS A 45 -20.27 6.93 1.41
CA LYS A 45 -21.56 6.50 1.98
C LYS A 45 -21.99 5.11 1.49
N SER A 46 -21.42 4.62 0.39
CA SER A 46 -21.77 3.37 -0.31
C SER A 46 -20.63 2.35 -0.33
N VAL A 47 -20.87 1.18 -0.93
CA VAL A 47 -19.83 0.15 -1.15
C VAL A 47 -18.80 0.67 -2.16
N LYS A 48 -17.53 0.65 -1.76
CA LYS A 48 -16.40 1.08 -2.59
C LYS A 48 -15.95 -0.05 -3.51
N GLN A 49 -15.95 0.21 -4.81
CA GLN A 49 -15.40 -0.72 -5.80
C GLN A 49 -13.89 -0.54 -5.88
N VAL A 50 -13.15 -1.61 -5.62
CA VAL A 50 -11.69 -1.61 -5.60
C VAL A 50 -11.20 -2.64 -6.61
N ASN A 51 -10.28 -2.24 -7.47
CA ASN A 51 -9.58 -3.15 -8.35
C ASN A 51 -8.85 -4.21 -7.51
N ASN A 52 -9.10 -5.48 -7.78
CA ASN A 52 -8.45 -6.57 -7.06
C ASN A 52 -6.94 -6.58 -7.31
N LYS A 53 -6.47 -6.00 -8.42
CA LYS A 53 -5.04 -5.84 -8.69
C LYS A 53 -4.43 -4.72 -7.85
N ILE A 54 -3.33 -5.04 -7.18
CA ILE A 54 -2.50 -4.12 -6.40
C ILE A 54 -1.67 -3.25 -7.35
N VAL A 55 -1.71 -1.94 -7.14
CA VAL A 55 -0.84 -0.99 -7.85
C VAL A 55 0.61 -1.25 -7.43
N ARG A 56 1.49 -1.49 -8.39
CA ARG A 56 2.90 -1.74 -8.12
C ARG A 56 3.66 -0.43 -8.03
N PHE A 57 4.48 -0.31 -7.00
CA PHE A 57 5.57 0.66 -7.01
C PHE A 57 6.71 0.16 -7.89
N HIS A 58 7.53 1.11 -8.33
CA HIS A 58 8.82 0.84 -8.95
C HIS A 58 9.91 1.28 -7.98
N SER A 59 10.87 0.40 -7.66
CA SER A 59 11.87 0.65 -6.60
C SER A 59 12.85 1.77 -6.94
N ASP A 60 13.07 2.02 -8.22
CA ASP A 60 13.84 3.14 -8.75
C ASP A 60 13.24 4.52 -8.43
N ASN A 61 11.93 4.58 -8.14
CA ASN A 61 11.29 5.81 -7.67
C ASN A 61 11.68 6.18 -6.22
N PHE A 62 12.35 5.29 -5.48
CA PHE A 62 12.67 5.45 -4.05
C PHE A 62 14.18 5.59 -3.78
N ILE A 63 14.95 6.10 -4.74
CA ILE A 63 16.39 6.37 -4.54
C ILE A 63 16.56 7.69 -3.78
N TYR A 64 17.31 7.68 -2.68
CA TYR A 64 17.50 8.87 -1.84
C TYR A 64 18.44 9.91 -2.49
N THR A 65 18.10 11.19 -2.32
CA THR A 65 18.67 12.33 -3.07
C THR A 65 20.02 12.85 -2.57
N ASP A 66 20.55 12.35 -1.45
CA ASP A 66 21.91 12.68 -1.00
C ASP A 66 23.02 12.01 -1.84
N SER A 67 22.64 11.05 -2.69
CA SER A 67 23.53 10.45 -3.67
C SER A 67 23.82 11.48 -4.77
N SER A 68 25.09 11.82 -4.96
CA SER A 68 25.64 12.62 -6.07
C SER A 68 25.42 12.00 -7.47
N VAL A 69 24.45 11.08 -7.59
CA VAL A 69 24.30 10.09 -8.67
C VAL A 69 23.03 10.32 -9.49
N LEU A 70 22.20 11.30 -9.14
CA LEU A 70 20.92 11.50 -9.81
C LEU A 70 21.07 12.19 -11.17
N ASN A 71 21.08 11.36 -12.22
CA ASN A 71 20.89 11.77 -13.60
C ASN A 71 19.43 12.19 -13.81
N THR A 72 19.19 13.49 -13.98
CA THR A 72 17.87 14.13 -14.00
C THR A 72 16.92 13.59 -15.07
N ASP A 73 17.45 13.00 -16.15
CA ASP A 73 16.66 12.62 -17.32
C ASP A 73 15.91 11.28 -17.17
N ARG A 74 16.27 10.44 -16.19
CA ARG A 74 15.62 9.13 -15.94
C ARG A 74 14.77 9.06 -14.66
N PHE A 75 14.80 10.09 -13.82
CA PHE A 75 14.21 10.06 -12.47
C PHE A 75 13.08 11.08 -12.25
N SER A 76 12.35 11.48 -13.31
CA SER A 76 11.20 12.38 -13.16
C SER A 76 10.14 11.87 -12.17
N GLN A 77 10.11 10.55 -11.93
CA GLN A 77 9.19 9.85 -11.04
C GLN A 77 9.73 9.60 -9.61
N ASN A 78 10.98 10.01 -9.32
CA ASN A 78 11.54 9.82 -7.99
C ASN A 78 10.76 10.64 -6.94
N ILE A 79 10.41 10.01 -5.82
CA ILE A 79 9.57 10.64 -4.80
C ILE A 79 10.35 11.62 -3.92
N PHE A 80 11.66 11.45 -3.76
CA PHE A 80 12.54 12.28 -2.92
C PHE A 80 13.01 13.57 -3.61
N ARG A 81 12.47 13.89 -4.78
CA ARG A 81 12.71 15.17 -5.45
C ARG A 81 12.41 16.35 -4.50
N LYS A 82 13.17 17.43 -4.66
CA LYS A 82 13.07 18.62 -3.82
C LYS A 82 11.64 19.17 -3.74
N GLU A 83 10.88 19.10 -4.84
CA GLU A 83 9.49 19.60 -4.89
C GLU A 83 8.55 18.84 -3.94
N ASN A 84 8.81 17.55 -3.71
CA ASN A 84 7.99 16.74 -2.82
C ASN A 84 8.37 16.92 -1.35
N ASN A 85 9.53 17.51 -1.05
CA ASN A 85 10.03 17.78 0.31
C ASN A 85 9.77 16.60 1.27
N LEU A 86 10.27 15.42 0.91
CA LEU A 86 10.08 14.18 1.69
C LEU A 86 11.22 13.90 2.67
N ASN A 87 12.33 14.63 2.56
CA ASN A 87 13.50 14.47 3.41
C ASN A 87 13.24 14.89 4.88
N GLU A 88 12.14 15.60 5.14
CA GLU A 88 11.68 15.92 6.51
C GLU A 88 11.03 14.72 7.22
N TYR A 89 10.57 13.72 6.47
CA TYR A 89 9.85 12.55 7.00
C TYR A 89 10.68 11.27 6.94
N PHE A 90 11.64 11.22 6.02
CA PHE A 90 12.35 10.00 5.67
C PHE A 90 13.85 10.25 5.53
N ASN A 91 14.62 9.25 5.95
CA ASN A 91 16.05 9.18 5.74
C ASN A 91 16.41 8.12 4.66
N ALA A 92 17.68 8.02 4.32
CA ALA A 92 18.18 7.03 3.35
C ALA A 92 17.88 5.57 3.77
N GLY A 93 17.82 5.28 5.08
CA GLY A 93 17.43 3.97 5.60
C GLY A 93 16.00 3.61 5.25
N ASP A 94 15.07 4.57 5.36
CA ASP A 94 13.68 4.38 4.94
C ASP A 94 13.57 4.15 3.44
N ALA A 95 14.30 4.93 2.63
CA ALA A 95 14.36 4.76 1.18
C ALA A 95 14.83 3.36 0.76
N ASN A 96 15.91 2.86 1.38
CA ASN A 96 16.41 1.51 1.15
C ASN A 96 15.40 0.44 1.61
N TYR A 97 14.74 0.67 2.74
CA TYR A 97 13.72 -0.24 3.27
C TYR A 97 12.48 -0.29 2.37
N PHE A 98 12.07 0.83 1.76
CA PHE A 98 11.01 0.85 0.75
C PHE A 98 11.38 0.01 -0.47
N ALA A 99 12.59 0.15 -1.00
CA ALA A 99 13.07 -0.68 -2.11
C ALA A 99 13.04 -2.17 -1.75
N GLN A 100 13.42 -2.55 -0.53
CA GLN A 100 13.32 -3.93 -0.05
C GLN A 100 11.87 -4.42 -0.01
N GLN A 101 10.94 -3.63 0.55
CA GLN A 101 9.52 -3.96 0.62
C GLN A 101 8.91 -4.21 -0.77
N ILE A 102 9.25 -3.36 -1.74
CA ILE A 102 8.80 -3.47 -3.14
C ILE A 102 9.32 -4.75 -3.79
N ASN A 103 10.62 -5.02 -3.66
CA ASN A 103 11.27 -6.18 -4.28
C ASN A 103 10.85 -7.52 -3.64
N GLN A 104 10.31 -7.48 -2.43
CA GLN A 104 9.88 -8.66 -1.66
C GLN A 104 8.36 -8.83 -1.64
N GLN A 105 7.64 -8.11 -2.50
CA GLN A 105 6.21 -8.33 -2.76
C GLN A 105 6.02 -9.54 -3.68
N PHE A 106 5.16 -10.49 -3.31
CA PHE A 106 4.95 -11.72 -4.09
C PHE A 106 3.53 -11.90 -4.63
N THR A 107 2.55 -11.15 -4.14
CA THR A 107 1.20 -11.11 -4.73
C THR A 107 0.97 -9.79 -5.46
N ASP A 108 0.19 -9.83 -6.54
CA ASP A 108 -0.34 -8.66 -7.23
C ASP A 108 -1.85 -8.52 -7.06
N LYS A 109 -2.48 -9.37 -6.24
CA LYS A 109 -3.91 -9.33 -5.93
C LYS A 109 -4.19 -9.17 -4.45
N TRP A 110 -5.24 -8.43 -4.15
CA TRP A 110 -5.76 -8.31 -2.80
C TRP A 110 -6.39 -9.63 -2.34
N GLN A 111 -6.15 -9.96 -1.08
CA GLN A 111 -6.85 -11.04 -0.36
C GLN A 111 -7.49 -10.45 0.91
N LEU A 112 -8.01 -9.23 0.80
CA LEU A 112 -8.60 -8.47 1.89
C LEU A 112 -10.10 -8.76 1.95
N SER A 113 -10.62 -8.92 3.18
CA SER A 113 -12.05 -8.94 3.46
C SER A 113 -12.37 -7.76 4.36
N ILE A 114 -12.87 -6.66 3.76
CA ILE A 114 -13.15 -5.41 4.46
C ILE A 114 -14.60 -5.00 4.19
N LYS A 115 -15.32 -4.65 5.26
CA LYS A 115 -16.72 -4.20 5.16
C LYS A 115 -16.80 -2.97 4.23
N ARG A 116 -17.82 -2.95 3.35
CA ARG A 116 -18.05 -1.90 2.33
C ARG A 116 -16.95 -1.77 1.27
N VAL A 117 -16.09 -2.78 1.10
CA VAL A 117 -15.19 -2.89 -0.05
C VAL A 117 -15.61 -4.08 -0.90
N MET A 118 -15.73 -3.85 -2.21
CA MET A 118 -15.98 -4.88 -3.22
C MET A 118 -14.76 -4.97 -4.13
N LEU A 119 -14.06 -6.10 -4.08
CA LEU A 119 -12.92 -6.37 -4.97
C LEU A 119 -13.42 -6.80 -6.35
N LEU A 120 -12.90 -6.18 -7.41
CA LEU A 120 -13.25 -6.46 -8.80
C LEU A 120 -12.06 -7.10 -9.51
N ASP A 121 -12.21 -8.33 -10.01
CA ASP A 121 -11.18 -8.99 -10.83
C ASP A 121 -11.06 -8.42 -12.25
N SER A 122 -12.14 -7.80 -12.74
CA SER A 122 -12.20 -7.20 -14.07
C SER A 122 -13.09 -5.96 -14.05
N ILE A 123 -12.68 -4.92 -14.77
CA ILE A 123 -13.46 -3.69 -14.95
C ILE A 123 -14.21 -3.81 -16.27
N LYS A 124 -15.54 -3.68 -16.24
CA LYS A 124 -16.38 -3.68 -17.44
C LYS A 124 -16.74 -2.24 -17.81
N LEU A 125 -16.64 -1.93 -19.10
CA LEU A 125 -17.02 -0.63 -19.65
C LEU A 125 -18.38 -0.71 -20.35
N ILE A 126 -19.23 0.26 -20.10
CA ILE A 126 -20.50 0.50 -20.78
C ILE A 126 -20.42 1.91 -21.37
N ASN A 127 -20.48 2.03 -22.71
CA ASN A 127 -20.31 3.30 -23.42
C ASN A 127 -19.03 4.07 -23.00
N ASN A 128 -17.89 3.36 -22.96
CA ASN A 128 -16.57 3.89 -22.58
C ASN A 128 -16.44 4.40 -21.14
N ARG A 129 -17.40 4.10 -20.26
CA ARG A 129 -17.41 4.47 -18.83
C ARG A 129 -17.66 3.25 -17.96
N VAL A 130 -17.29 3.37 -16.69
CA VAL A 130 -17.70 2.41 -15.65
C VAL A 130 -18.98 2.92 -14.98
N ASP A 131 -19.83 2.00 -14.53
CA ASP A 131 -21.05 2.37 -13.80
C ASP A 131 -20.75 3.07 -12.47
N ASN A 132 -19.63 2.71 -11.83
CA ASN A 132 -19.14 3.32 -10.61
C ASN A 132 -17.63 3.51 -10.69
N VAL A 133 -17.11 4.56 -10.06
CA VAL A 133 -15.66 4.80 -9.97
C VAL A 133 -14.98 3.60 -9.32
N VAL A 134 -13.95 3.08 -9.99
CA VAL A 134 -13.15 1.97 -9.49
C VAL A 134 -11.85 2.53 -8.93
N TYR A 135 -11.58 2.25 -7.65
CA TYR A 135 -10.36 2.68 -6.98
C TYR A 135 -9.29 1.60 -7.08
N SER A 136 -8.02 2.00 -7.11
CA SER A 136 -6.86 1.10 -7.09
C SER A 136 -5.86 1.57 -6.05
N TYR A 137 -5.25 0.63 -5.34
CA TYR A 137 -4.36 0.90 -4.21
C TYR A 137 -3.08 0.09 -4.36
N SER A 138 -1.95 0.66 -3.95
CA SER A 138 -0.72 -0.11 -3.71
C SER A 138 -0.75 -0.79 -2.34
N LEU A 139 0.23 -1.66 -2.07
CA LEU A 139 0.57 -1.98 -0.69
C LEU A 139 1.07 -0.71 0.03
N PRO A 140 0.85 -0.57 1.35
CA PRO A 140 1.55 0.44 2.15
C PRO A 140 3.05 0.12 2.26
N LEU A 141 3.88 1.14 2.04
CA LEU A 141 5.31 1.11 2.31
C LEU A 141 5.59 1.81 3.63
N PHE A 142 6.00 1.06 4.64
CA PHE A 142 6.23 1.58 5.99
C PHE A 142 7.67 2.04 6.18
N SER A 143 7.88 3.16 6.89
CA SER A 143 9.21 3.55 7.37
C SER A 143 9.78 2.48 8.31
N VAL A 144 11.10 2.51 8.54
CA VAL A 144 11.78 1.51 9.39
C VAL A 144 11.19 1.47 10.81
N ASP A 145 10.83 2.63 11.36
CA ASP A 145 10.19 2.79 12.67
C ASP A 145 8.66 2.59 12.65
N ASN A 146 8.09 2.33 11.46
CA ASN A 146 6.65 2.28 11.18
C ASN A 146 5.87 3.57 11.53
N LYS A 147 6.55 4.71 11.73
CA LYS A 147 5.90 6.00 12.00
C LYS A 147 5.17 6.54 10.78
N TYR A 148 5.67 6.28 9.59
CA TYR A 148 5.13 6.78 8.34
C TYR A 148 4.79 5.63 7.40
N THR A 149 3.82 5.88 6.51
CA THR A 149 3.55 4.98 5.40
C THR A 149 3.15 5.73 4.14
N ILE A 150 3.60 5.23 2.99
CA ILE A 150 3.25 5.75 1.67
C ILE A 150 2.35 4.73 0.96
N ILE A 151 1.29 5.21 0.30
CA ILE A 151 0.51 4.43 -0.67
C ILE A 151 0.31 5.23 -1.95
N ILE A 152 0.07 4.52 -3.05
CA ILE A 152 -0.59 5.07 -4.22
C ILE A 152 -2.09 4.87 -4.07
N GLU A 153 -2.84 5.94 -4.28
CA GLU A 153 -4.29 5.88 -4.46
C GLU A 153 -4.62 6.37 -5.86
N ALA A 154 -5.30 5.53 -6.64
CA ALA A 154 -5.72 5.85 -7.99
C ALA A 154 -7.20 5.56 -8.18
N PHE A 155 -7.81 6.20 -9.17
CA PHE A 155 -9.19 5.97 -9.56
C PHE A 155 -9.32 5.89 -11.07
N PHE A 156 -10.35 5.17 -11.51
CA PHE A 156 -10.71 5.00 -12.91
C PHE A 156 -12.21 5.19 -13.06
N CYS A 157 -12.63 6.07 -13.98
CA CYS A 157 -14.03 6.33 -14.29
C CYS A 157 -14.40 6.14 -15.78
N GLY A 158 -13.42 5.86 -16.66
CA GLY A 158 -13.62 5.55 -18.08
C GLY A 158 -12.35 5.73 -18.91
N LEU A 159 -12.41 5.53 -20.23
CA LEU A 159 -11.22 5.53 -21.11
C LEU A 159 -10.36 6.80 -21.05
N VAL A 160 -10.96 7.94 -20.71
CA VAL A 160 -10.30 9.26 -20.62
C VAL A 160 -10.61 9.91 -19.27
N CYS A 161 -10.84 9.09 -18.25
CA CYS A 161 -11.12 9.57 -16.91
C CYS A 161 -10.45 8.68 -15.89
N GLY A 162 -9.44 9.22 -15.24
CA GLY A 162 -8.73 8.58 -14.18
C GLY A 162 -7.62 9.47 -13.67
N GLY A 163 -6.98 8.99 -12.61
CA GLY A 163 -5.87 9.71 -12.01
C GLY A 163 -5.42 9.01 -10.75
N GLY A 164 -4.49 9.64 -10.07
CA GLY A 164 -4.01 9.18 -8.80
C GLY A 164 -2.93 10.07 -8.24
N GLU A 165 -2.49 9.70 -7.05
CA GLU A 165 -1.44 10.40 -6.34
C GLU A 165 -0.78 9.47 -5.33
N TYR A 166 0.39 9.88 -4.86
CA TYR A 166 1.03 9.29 -3.70
C TYR A 166 0.49 9.99 -2.45
N ASN A 167 0.13 9.22 -1.44
CA ASN A 167 -0.34 9.71 -0.16
C ASN A 167 0.58 9.24 0.96
N LEU A 168 1.03 10.18 1.77
CA LEU A 168 1.83 9.97 2.97
C LEU A 168 0.94 10.07 4.21
N TYR A 169 1.01 9.06 5.05
CA TYR A 169 0.34 8.99 6.32
C TYR A 169 1.35 8.92 7.46
N GLU A 170 1.02 9.57 8.57
CA GLU A 170 1.75 9.51 9.83
C GLU A 170 0.90 8.77 10.87
N ARG A 171 1.55 7.93 11.66
CA ARG A 171 0.96 7.24 12.80
C ARG A 171 1.08 8.11 14.05
N GLY A 172 -0.06 8.47 14.62
CA GLY A 172 -0.16 9.20 15.88
C GLY A 172 0.22 8.34 17.09
N ILE A 173 0.30 8.99 18.25
CA ILE A 173 0.64 8.36 19.54
C ILE A 173 -0.42 7.32 19.95
N ASP A 174 -1.67 7.52 19.54
CA ASP A 174 -2.81 6.64 19.76
C ASP A 174 -2.90 5.49 18.74
N ASN A 175 -1.86 5.29 17.91
CA ASN A 175 -1.82 4.35 16.78
C ASN A 175 -2.87 4.62 15.68
N THR A 176 -3.49 5.80 15.66
CA THR A 176 -4.31 6.20 14.52
C THR A 176 -3.43 6.73 13.40
N TRP A 177 -3.87 6.60 12.15
CA TRP A 177 -3.18 7.21 11.04
C TRP A 177 -3.80 8.56 10.70
N LYS A 178 -2.99 9.45 10.11
CA LYS A 178 -3.43 10.72 9.56
C LYS A 178 -2.72 10.96 8.25
N ARG A 179 -3.47 11.31 7.20
CA ARG A 179 -2.87 11.78 5.95
C ARG A 179 -2.23 13.15 6.19
N ILE A 180 -0.92 13.25 5.95
CA ILE A 180 -0.16 14.49 6.15
C ILE A 180 0.30 15.14 4.84
N LYS A 181 0.39 14.36 3.75
CA LYS A 181 0.84 14.90 2.45
C LYS A 181 0.30 14.07 1.28
N SER A 182 0.06 14.74 0.16
CA SER A 182 -0.21 14.12 -1.14
C SER A 182 0.71 14.74 -2.18
N PHE A 183 1.32 13.94 -3.06
CA PHE A 183 2.34 14.40 -4.00
C PHE A 183 2.37 13.54 -5.28
N ASN A 184 3.12 13.99 -6.30
CA ASN A 184 3.21 13.34 -7.62
C ASN A 184 1.82 12.98 -8.19
N LYS A 185 0.92 13.96 -8.27
CA LYS A 185 -0.45 13.74 -8.80
C LYS A 185 -0.44 13.59 -10.32
N TRP A 186 -1.28 12.71 -10.85
CA TRP A 186 -1.58 12.61 -12.27
C TRP A 186 -3.09 12.50 -12.49
N ALA A 187 -3.57 13.03 -13.61
CA ALA A 187 -4.95 12.92 -14.04
C ALA A 187 -5.01 13.01 -15.57
N GLU A 188 -6.02 12.35 -16.13
CA GLU A 188 -6.46 12.49 -17.53
C GLU A 188 -7.69 13.41 -17.60
#